data_AF-A0A4U0WG37-F1
#
_entry.id   AF-A0A4U0WG37-F1
#
_cell.length_a   1.000
_cell.length_b   1.000
_cell.length_c   1.000
_cell.angle_alpha   90.00
_cell.angle_beta   90.00
_cell.angle_gamma   90.00
#
_symmetry.space_group_name_H-M   'P 1'
#
loop_
_entity.id
_entity.type
_entity.pdbx_description
1 polymer ?
#
loop_
_entity_poly.entity_id
_entity_poly.type
_entity_poly.pdbx_seq_one_letter_code
_entity_poly.pdbx_strand_id
1 'polypeptide(L)'
;MLQAPMISVPLKQTSEIDWIAPLKGYIRQTYGDDPEKYAEECATLNRMRQDMRGAGKDSAAGRDLLYRYYGQLELLDLRFPVDENHIKISFT
;
A
#
# COMPACT_ATOMS: atom_id res chain seq x y z
N MET A 1 39.87 17.32 -2.02
CA MET A 1 38.73 17.89 -2.76
C MET A 1 37.71 18.35 -1.74
N LEU A 2 37.19 19.58 -1.83
CA LEU A 2 36.09 20.04 -0.98
C LEU A 2 34.78 19.46 -1.53
N GLN A 3 34.08 18.66 -0.72
CA GLN A 3 32.78 18.11 -1.08
C GLN A 3 31.71 19.20 -0.96
N ALA A 4 30.90 19.37 -2.01
CA ALA A 4 29.79 20.31 -1.98
C ALA A 4 28.68 19.82 -1.03
N PRO A 5 28.00 20.71 -0.29
CA PRO A 5 26.89 20.34 0.57
C PRO A 5 25.68 19.85 -0.25
N MET A 6 24.95 18.89 0.29
CA MET A 6 23.70 18.38 -0.30
C MET A 6 22.48 18.83 0.52
N ILE A 7 21.34 18.97 -0.16
CA ILE A 7 20.05 19.27 0.47
C ILE A 7 19.29 17.96 0.62
N SER A 8 18.77 17.67 1.81
CA SER A 8 17.89 16.52 2.06
C SER A 8 16.42 16.93 2.09
N VAL A 9 15.54 16.01 1.69
CA VAL A 9 14.08 16.20 1.73
C VAL A 9 13.48 15.20 2.70
N PRO A 10 12.68 15.63 3.69
CA PRO A 10 12.06 14.71 4.64
C PRO A 10 10.99 13.85 3.97
N LEU A 11 10.87 12.59 4.43
CA LEU A 11 9.82 11.69 3.97
C LEU A 11 8.44 12.16 4.43
N LYS A 12 7.43 11.93 3.58
CA LYS A 12 6.02 12.12 3.93
C LYS A 12 5.60 11.08 4.97
N GLN A 13 4.72 11.49 5.89
CA GLN A 13 4.09 10.59 6.85
C GLN A 13 2.71 10.18 6.33
N THR A 14 2.25 9.01 6.75
CA THR A 14 0.90 8.52 6.46
C THR A 14 0.37 7.71 7.66
N SER A 15 -0.93 7.77 7.88
CA SER A 15 -1.65 7.08 8.96
C SER A 15 -1.82 5.59 8.67
N GLU A 16 -2.38 4.83 9.60
CA GLU A 16 -2.86 3.47 9.33
C GLU A 16 -4.19 3.51 8.60
N ILE A 17 -4.36 2.62 7.63
CA ILE A 17 -5.61 2.42 6.90
C ILE A 17 -5.88 0.93 6.83
N ASP A 18 -7.15 0.57 6.68
CA ASP A 18 -7.56 -0.80 6.47
C ASP A 18 -7.79 -1.08 4.98
N TRP A 19 -7.00 -2.00 4.43
CA TRP A 19 -7.19 -2.54 3.08
C TRP A 19 -8.18 -3.72 3.04
N ILE A 20 -8.35 -4.43 4.15
CA ILE A 20 -8.98 -5.75 4.17
C ILE A 20 -10.49 -5.62 4.04
N ALA A 21 -11.14 -4.85 4.91
CA ALA A 21 -12.59 -4.70 4.88
C ALA A 21 -13.13 -4.19 3.53
N PRO A 22 -12.59 -3.12 2.92
CA PRO A 22 -13.13 -2.61 1.65
C PRO A 22 -12.90 -3.57 0.48
N LEU A 23 -11.74 -4.25 0.41
CA LEU A 23 -11.47 -5.23 -0.64
C LEU A 23 -12.41 -6.44 -0.53
N LYS A 24 -12.53 -7.02 0.67
CA LYS A 24 -13.44 -8.15 0.92
C LYS A 24 -14.90 -7.78 0.62
N GLY A 25 -15.31 -6.57 1.01
CA GLY A 25 -16.64 -6.04 0.71
C GLY A 25 -16.91 -5.98 -0.79
N TYR A 26 -15.96 -5.43 -1.56
CA TYR A 26 -16.07 -5.34 -3.01
C TYR A 26 -16.10 -6.71 -3.70
N ILE A 27 -15.26 -7.65 -3.28
CA ILE A 27 -15.23 -9.00 -3.86
C ILE A 27 -16.59 -9.68 -3.72
N ARG A 28 -17.15 -9.61 -2.51
CA ARG A 28 -18.46 -10.19 -2.22
C ARG A 28 -19.59 -9.51 -3.01
N GLN A 29 -19.57 -8.18 -3.11
CA GLN A 29 -20.65 -7.41 -3.73
C GLN A 29 -20.62 -7.50 -5.26
N THR A 30 -19.44 -7.43 -5.87
CA THR A 30 -19.27 -7.33 -7.32
C THR A 30 -19.13 -8.68 -7.99
N TYR A 31 -18.37 -9.60 -7.40
CA TYR A 31 -18.12 -10.92 -7.99
C TYR A 31 -19.01 -12.03 -7.41
N GLY A 32 -19.70 -11.77 -6.29
CA GLY A 32 -20.50 -12.79 -5.60
C GLY A 32 -19.68 -13.96 -5.05
N ASP A 33 -18.35 -13.81 -4.98
CA ASP A 33 -17.44 -14.85 -4.50
C ASP A 33 -17.23 -14.74 -2.98
N ASP A 34 -16.71 -15.80 -2.39
CA ASP A 34 -16.35 -15.86 -0.98
C ASP A 34 -15.08 -15.03 -0.70
N PRO A 35 -15.18 -13.89 0.02
CA PRO A 35 -14.04 -13.04 0.30
C PRO A 35 -12.98 -13.69 1.21
N GLU A 36 -13.32 -14.76 1.92
CA GLU A 36 -12.33 -15.48 2.76
C GLU A 36 -11.27 -16.22 1.95
N LYS A 37 -11.56 -16.54 0.68
CA LYS A 37 -10.57 -17.12 -0.24
C LYS A 37 -9.36 -16.22 -0.48
N TYR A 38 -9.52 -14.91 -0.27
CA TYR A 38 -8.50 -13.89 -0.53
C TYR A 38 -7.95 -13.27 0.77
N ALA A 39 -8.21 -13.90 1.92
CA ALA A 39 -7.87 -13.34 3.23
C ALA A 39 -6.34 -13.18 3.41
N GLU A 40 -5.56 -14.14 2.91
CA GLU A 40 -4.09 -14.12 3.00
C GLU A 40 -3.49 -13.00 2.15
N GLU A 41 -3.98 -12.82 0.92
CA GLU A 41 -3.54 -11.77 0.00
C GLU A 41 -3.90 -10.39 0.53
N CYS A 42 -5.12 -10.23 1.07
CA CYS A 42 -5.54 -8.98 1.72
C CYS A 42 -4.66 -8.66 2.94
N ALA A 43 -4.36 -9.66 3.77
CA ALA A 43 -3.48 -9.50 4.93
C ALA A 43 -2.05 -9.14 4.50
N THR A 44 -1.55 -9.75 3.42
CA THR A 44 -0.23 -9.47 2.86
C THR A 44 -0.13 -8.03 2.37
N LEU A 45 -1.10 -7.55 1.59
CA LEU A 45 -1.13 -6.15 1.13
C LEU A 45 -1.17 -5.18 2.32
N ASN A 46 -2.03 -5.46 3.30
CA ASN A 46 -2.14 -4.63 4.49
C ASN A 46 -0.80 -4.59 5.26
N ARG A 47 -0.12 -5.74 5.36
CA ARG A 47 1.20 -5.84 6.00
C ARG A 47 2.28 -5.07 5.24
N MET A 48 2.32 -5.18 3.92
CA MET A 48 3.28 -4.45 3.08
C MET A 48 3.16 -2.93 3.28
N ARG A 49 1.93 -2.42 3.48
CA ARG A 49 1.72 -1.02 3.84
C ARG A 49 2.35 -0.66 5.19
N GLN A 50 2.22 -1.54 6.19
CA GLN A 50 2.84 -1.30 7.50
C GLN A 50 4.36 -1.33 7.43
N ASP A 51 4.92 -2.27 6.68
CA ASP A 51 6.37 -2.39 6.52
C ASP A 51 6.95 -1.16 5.80
N MET A 52 6.26 -0.59 4.81
CA MET A 52 6.74 0.66 4.16
C MET A 52 6.69 1.88 5.08
N ARG A 53 5.74 1.94 6.03
CA ARG A 53 5.66 3.05 7.01
C ARG A 53 6.80 2.98 8.02
N GLY A 54 7.23 1.77 8.35
CA GLY A 54 8.40 1.51 9.20
C GLY A 54 9.74 1.52 8.45
N ALA A 55 9.75 1.76 7.13
CA ALA A 55 10.96 1.75 6.34
C ALA A 55 11.97 2.81 6.82
N GLY A 56 13.19 2.37 7.16
CA GLY A 56 14.24 3.26 7.63
C GLY A 56 14.65 4.29 6.58
N LYS A 57 14.72 5.57 6.99
CA LYS A 57 14.84 6.75 6.12
C LYS A 57 16.02 6.74 5.14
N ASP A 58 17.11 6.05 5.49
CA ASP A 58 18.38 6.09 4.74
C ASP A 58 18.92 4.69 4.46
N SER A 59 18.04 3.73 4.14
CA SER A 59 18.44 2.34 3.86
C SER A 59 17.99 1.88 2.48
N ALA A 60 18.86 1.12 1.79
CA ALA A 60 18.49 0.43 0.56
C ALA A 60 17.28 -0.50 0.77
N ALA A 61 17.23 -1.17 1.93
CA ALA A 61 16.09 -2.01 2.32
C ALA A 61 14.77 -1.23 2.43
N GLY A 62 14.79 -0.02 2.97
CA GLY A 62 13.62 0.85 3.05
C GLY A 62 13.11 1.27 1.68
N ARG A 63 14.03 1.58 0.77
CA ARG A 63 13.70 1.87 -0.64
C ARG A 63 13.06 0.65 -1.33
N ASP A 64 13.59 -0.54 -1.11
CA ASP A 64 13.08 -1.77 -1.72
C ASP A 64 11.69 -2.16 -1.17
N LEU A 65 11.38 -1.83 0.09
CA LEU A 65 10.02 -1.95 0.65
C LEU A 65 9.03 -1.02 -0.05
N LEU A 66 9.43 0.25 -0.26
CA LEU A 66 8.60 1.23 -0.98
C LEU A 66 8.30 0.78 -2.41
N TYR A 67 9.31 0.30 -3.15
CA TYR A 67 9.11 -0.19 -4.52
C TYR A 67 8.23 -1.42 -4.57
N ARG A 68 8.38 -2.37 -3.64
CA ARG A 68 7.53 -3.57 -3.59
C ARG A 68 6.07 -3.20 -3.33
N TYR A 69 5.80 -2.32 -2.37
CA TYR A 69 4.44 -1.86 -2.10
C TYR A 69 3.85 -1.09 -3.28
N TYR A 70 4.62 -0.19 -3.89
CA TYR A 70 4.19 0.53 -5.09
C TYR A 70 3.82 -0.42 -6.24
N GLY A 71 4.65 -1.42 -6.53
CA GLY A 71 4.35 -2.42 -7.55
C GLY A 71 3.07 -3.22 -7.28
N GLN A 72 2.75 -3.52 -6.02
CA GLN A 72 1.49 -4.18 -5.69
C GLN A 72 0.28 -3.27 -5.88
N LEU A 73 0.40 -1.97 -5.60
CA LEU A 73 -0.67 -1.01 -5.89
C LEU A 73 -0.96 -0.92 -7.37
N GLU A 74 0.06 -0.88 -8.23
CA GLU A 74 -0.11 -0.89 -9.68
C GLU A 74 -0.83 -2.14 -10.17
N LEU A 75 -0.48 -3.33 -9.65
CA LEU A 75 -1.17 -4.58 -10.00
C LEU A 75 -2.61 -4.64 -9.47
N LEU A 76 -2.85 -4.02 -8.31
CA LEU A 76 -4.17 -3.94 -7.69
C LEU A 76 -5.11 -3.04 -8.48
N ASP A 77 -4.61 -1.90 -8.97
CA ASP A 77 -5.37 -0.93 -9.77
C ASP A 77 -5.91 -1.54 -11.08
N LEU A 78 -5.22 -2.54 -11.64
CA LEU A 78 -5.69 -3.29 -12.82
C LEU A 78 -6.92 -4.17 -12.55
N ARG A 79 -7.22 -4.48 -11.29
CA ARG A 79 -8.27 -5.44 -10.90
C ARG A 79 -9.39 -4.80 -10.11
N PHE A 80 -9.04 -3.80 -9.30
CA PHE A 80 -9.92 -3.22 -8.30
C PHE A 80 -9.99 -1.71 -8.52
N PRO A 81 -11.15 -1.15 -8.91
CA PRO A 81 -11.31 0.29 -9.02
C PRO A 81 -11.29 0.94 -7.63
N VAL A 82 -10.13 1.46 -7.22
CA VAL A 82 -9.99 2.21 -5.96
C VAL A 82 -10.32 3.67 -6.22
N ASP A 83 -11.61 3.98 -6.18
CA ASP A 83 -12.14 5.32 -6.35
C ASP A 83 -13.27 5.62 -5.34
N GLU A 84 -13.85 6.81 -5.42
CA GLU A 84 -14.93 7.22 -4.51
C GLU A 84 -16.23 6.42 -4.67
N ASN A 85 -16.42 5.74 -5.80
CA ASN A 85 -17.65 5.07 -6.19
C ASN A 85 -17.63 3.54 -5.97
N HIS A 86 -16.44 2.94 -5.91
CA HIS A 86 -16.29 1.48 -5.83
C HIS A 86 -15.59 1.03 -4.54
N ILE A 87 -14.27 1.15 -4.44
CA ILE A 87 -13.50 0.78 -3.25
C ILE A 87 -12.97 2.03 -2.57
N LYS A 88 -13.74 2.52 -1.60
CA LYS A 88 -13.41 3.74 -0.88
C LYS A 88 -12.36 3.48 0.20
N ILE A 89 -11.17 4.03 0.00
CA ILE A 89 -10.07 4.01 0.98
C ILE A 89 -9.66 5.44 1.31
N SER A 90 -9.69 5.76 2.61
CA SER A 90 -9.33 7.11 3.09
C SER A 90 -7.84 7.19 3.38
N PHE A 91 -7.05 7.53 2.36
CA PHE A 91 -5.63 7.80 2.54
C PHE A 91 -5.43 9.11 3.29
N THR A 92 -4.75 9.05 4.44
CA THR A 92 -4.39 10.22 5.27
C THR A 92 -2.92 10.20 5.69
#